data_AF-A0A822HCT9-F1
#
_entry.id   AF-A0A822HCT9-F1
#
_cell.length_a   1.000
_cell.length_b   1.000
_cell.length_c   1.000
_cell.angle_alpha   90.00
_cell.angle_beta   90.00
_cell.angle_gamma   90.00
#
_symmetry.space_group_name_H-M   'P 1'
#
loop_
_entity.id
_entity.type
_entity.pdbx_description
1 polymer ?
#
loop_
_entity_poly.entity_id
_entity_poly.type
_entity_poly.pdbx_seq_one_letter_code
_entity_poly.pdbx_strand_id
1 'polypeptide(L)'
;WNKLVNNWPVYMKKKSIWIKDLIRSGVPIHFRPLLWQCLSKIDTTNVKQKYAELMKMSSPCEKVIQRDITRTYPEHQFFKEKNGLGQESLFNVIKAYSLYDREVGYCQGIGFIVGLLLMHV
;
A
#
# COMPACT_ATOMS: atom_id res chain seq x y z
N TRP A 1 11.76 18.44 -0.93
CA TRP A 1 10.65 17.46 -0.97
C TRP A 1 9.27 18.09 -1.13
N ASN A 2 8.78 18.95 -0.23
CA ASN A 2 7.44 19.57 -0.36
C ASN A 2 7.21 20.26 -1.72
N LYS A 3 8.15 21.11 -2.17
CA LYS A 3 8.07 21.76 -3.50
C LYS A 3 8.04 20.76 -4.66
N LEU A 4 8.71 19.62 -4.52
CA LEU A 4 8.78 18.56 -5.54
C LEU A 4 7.44 17.83 -5.67
N VAL A 5 6.87 17.34 -4.57
CA VAL A 5 5.62 16.57 -4.59
C VAL A 5 4.43 17.42 -5.06
N ASN A 6 4.33 18.67 -4.62
CA ASN A 6 3.25 19.57 -5.01
C ASN A 6 3.32 20.02 -6.48
N ASN A 7 4.47 19.85 -7.15
CA ASN A 7 4.70 20.26 -8.54
C ASN A 7 5.23 19.10 -9.38
N TRP A 8 4.87 17.87 -9.01
CA TRP A 8 5.45 16.65 -9.55
C TRP A 8 5.51 16.59 -11.10
N PRO A 9 4.42 16.90 -11.85
CA PRO A 9 4.46 16.82 -13.31
C PRO A 9 5.50 17.74 -13.94
N VAL A 10 5.66 18.96 -13.38
CA VAL A 10 6.61 19.97 -13.88
C VAL A 10 8.04 19.54 -13.59
N TYR A 11 8.31 19.09 -12.37
CA TYR A 11 9.65 18.67 -11.95
C TYR A 11 10.08 17.40 -12.68
N MET A 12 9.20 16.41 -12.85
CA MET A 12 9.52 15.19 -13.57
C MET A 12 9.93 15.45 -15.02
N LYS A 13 9.23 16.37 -15.70
CA LYS A 13 9.56 16.74 -17.08
C LYS A 13 10.91 17.45 -17.21
N LYS A 14 11.26 18.31 -16.25
CA LYS A 14 12.43 19.21 -16.33
C LYS A 14 13.68 18.71 -15.60
N LYS A 15 13.53 17.84 -14.60
CA LYS A 15 14.59 17.52 -13.62
C LYS A 15 14.66 16.02 -13.26
N SER A 16 14.33 15.12 -14.20
CA SER A 16 14.26 13.67 -13.93
C SER A 16 15.55 13.08 -13.31
N ILE A 17 16.73 13.50 -13.79
CA ILE A 17 18.02 13.00 -13.28
C ILE A 17 18.21 13.43 -11.81
N TRP A 18 18.05 14.73 -11.52
CA TRP A 18 18.14 15.27 -10.16
C TRP A 18 17.15 14.60 -9.19
N ILE A 19 15.92 14.28 -9.65
CA ILE A 19 14.94 13.56 -8.83
C ILE A 19 15.43 12.15 -8.50
N LYS A 20 15.99 11.41 -9.46
CA LYS A 20 16.53 10.07 -9.21
C LYS A 20 17.66 10.10 -8.18
N ASP A 21 18.56 11.07 -8.28
CA ASP A 21 19.66 11.20 -7.33
C ASP A 21 19.15 11.58 -5.93
N LEU A 22 18.19 12.49 -5.86
CA LEU A 22 17.54 12.86 -4.60
C LEU A 22 16.85 11.66 -3.93
N ILE A 23 16.20 10.78 -4.72
CA ILE A 23 15.58 9.54 -4.22
C ILE A 23 16.64 8.56 -3.71
N ARG A 24 17.77 8.40 -4.41
CA ARG A 24 18.88 7.52 -4.01
C ARG A 24 19.54 7.98 -2.71
N SER A 25 19.59 9.30 -2.47
CA SER A 25 20.05 9.87 -1.19
C SER A 25 19.10 9.62 -0.02
N GLY A 26 17.91 9.04 -0.27
CA GLY A 26 16.94 8.70 0.75
C GLY A 26 15.73 9.63 0.76
N VAL A 27 14.53 9.03 0.79
CA VAL A 27 13.26 9.74 0.90
C VAL A 27 12.88 9.86 2.38
N PRO A 28 12.70 11.08 2.94
CA PRO A 28 12.25 11.25 4.30
C PRO A 28 10.87 10.63 4.50
N ILE A 29 10.64 10.05 5.68
CA ILE A 29 9.47 9.19 5.95
C ILE A 29 8.14 9.88 5.64
N HIS A 30 7.96 11.14 6.04
CA HIS A 30 6.73 11.91 5.83
C HIS A 30 6.42 12.19 4.34
N PHE A 31 7.41 12.09 3.45
CA PHE A 31 7.22 12.30 2.01
C PHE A 31 7.04 11.00 1.23
N ARG A 32 7.29 9.83 1.83
CA ARG A 32 7.11 8.52 1.17
C ARG A 32 5.70 8.30 0.64
N PRO A 33 4.61 8.49 1.41
CA PRO A 33 3.23 8.35 0.89
C PRO A 33 2.99 9.14 -0.39
N LEU A 34 3.29 10.44 -0.34
CA LEU A 34 3.04 11.36 -1.44
C LEU A 34 3.91 11.01 -2.66
N LEU A 35 5.20 10.76 -2.43
CA LEU A 35 6.13 10.46 -3.51
C LEU A 35 5.82 9.11 -4.17
N TRP A 36 5.49 8.07 -3.40
CA TRP A 36 5.14 6.76 -3.94
C TRP A 36 3.87 6.81 -4.80
N GLN A 37 2.87 7.59 -4.40
CA GLN A 37 1.69 7.86 -5.23
C GLN A 37 2.07 8.62 -6.52
N CYS A 38 2.94 9.62 -6.43
CA CYS A 38 3.43 10.33 -7.61
C CYS A 38 4.20 9.41 -8.59
N LEU A 39 4.98 8.47 -8.06
CA LEU A 39 5.78 7.51 -8.84
C LEU A 39 4.94 6.41 -9.46
N SER A 40 3.90 5.93 -8.78
CA SER A 40 3.03 4.86 -9.28
C SER A 40 2.18 5.31 -10.47
N LYS A 41 2.03 6.63 -10.68
CA LYS A 41 1.17 7.23 -11.72
C LYS A 41 -0.26 6.68 -11.68
N ILE A 42 -0.71 6.29 -10.49
CA ILE A 42 -1.99 5.61 -10.33
C ILE A 42 -3.12 6.59 -10.59
N ASP A 43 -4.04 6.19 -11.47
CA ASP A 43 -5.33 6.85 -11.56
C ASP A 43 -6.20 6.33 -10.41
N THR A 44 -6.58 7.23 -9.50
CA THR A 44 -7.43 6.89 -8.35
C THR A 44 -8.91 7.06 -8.64
N THR A 45 -9.25 7.54 -9.85
CA THR A 45 -10.63 7.65 -10.34
C THR A 45 -11.23 6.25 -10.30
N ASN A 46 -12.19 6.04 -9.40
CA ASN A 46 -12.93 4.78 -9.15
C ASN A 46 -12.26 3.72 -8.24
N VAL A 47 -11.00 3.89 -7.82
CA VAL A 47 -10.36 2.89 -6.92
C VAL A 47 -11.11 2.76 -5.60
N LYS A 48 -11.59 3.88 -5.03
CA LYS A 48 -12.37 3.89 -3.78
C LYS A 48 -13.69 3.13 -3.91
N GLN A 49 -14.42 3.36 -5.01
CA GLN A 49 -15.68 2.68 -5.26
C GLN A 49 -15.47 1.18 -5.44
N LYS A 50 -14.50 0.80 -6.28
CA LYS A 50 -14.19 -0.61 -6.54
C LYS A 50 -13.75 -1.33 -5.26
N TYR A 51 -12.93 -0.70 -4.43
CA TYR A 51 -12.56 -1.23 -3.11
C TYR A 51 -13.80 -1.46 -2.24
N ALA A 52 -14.70 -0.48 -2.14
CA ALA A 52 -15.93 -0.60 -1.36
C ALA A 52 -16.87 -1.72 -1.86
N GLU A 53 -16.91 -1.97 -3.18
CA GLU A 53 -17.66 -3.09 -3.76
C GLU A 53 -17.04 -4.44 -3.40
N LEU A 54 -15.70 -4.57 -3.53
CA LEU A 54 -14.98 -5.80 -3.19
C LEU A 54 -15.11 -6.16 -1.70
N MET A 55 -15.16 -5.15 -0.82
CA MET A 55 -15.33 -5.36 0.62
C MET A 55 -16.67 -5.99 1.00
N LYS A 56 -17.69 -5.89 0.14
CA LYS A 56 -19.01 -6.54 0.34
C LYS A 56 -19.01 -8.02 -0.03
N MET A 57 -17.96 -8.51 -0.69
CA MET A 57 -17.86 -9.89 -1.18
C MET A 57 -17.08 -10.75 -0.18
N SER A 58 -17.25 -12.08 -0.26
CA SER A 58 -16.40 -13.03 0.47
C SER A 58 -15.28 -13.54 -0.44
N SER A 59 -14.06 -13.64 0.11
CA SER A 59 -12.92 -14.23 -0.60
C SER A 59 -12.68 -15.67 -0.17
N PRO A 60 -12.39 -16.61 -1.10
CA PRO A 60 -11.98 -17.96 -0.74
C PRO A 60 -10.66 -17.99 0.05
N CYS A 61 -9.88 -16.92 -0.01
CA CYS A 61 -8.57 -16.80 0.61
C CYS A 61 -8.61 -16.32 2.08
N GLU A 62 -9.78 -15.92 2.62
CA GLU A 62 -9.88 -15.27 3.94
C GLU A 62 -9.20 -16.05 5.07
N LYS A 63 -9.37 -17.38 5.13
CA LYS A 63 -8.74 -18.23 6.15
C LYS A 63 -7.21 -18.20 6.09
N VAL A 64 -6.65 -18.22 4.87
CA VAL A 64 -5.19 -18.20 4.66
C VAL A 64 -4.65 -16.81 4.98
N ILE A 65 -5.35 -15.76 4.56
CA ILE A 65 -5.02 -14.36 4.87
C ILE A 65 -4.97 -14.15 6.39
N GLN A 66 -6.00 -14.60 7.12
CA GLN A 66 -6.09 -14.43 8.58
C GLN A 66 -4.89 -15.05 9.32
N ARG A 67 -4.43 -16.23 8.86
CA ARG A 67 -3.26 -16.91 9.42
C ARG A 67 -1.97 -16.13 9.18
N ASP A 68 -1.86 -15.46 8.03
CA ASP A 68 -0.63 -14.77 7.64
C ASP A 68 -0.52 -13.35 8.22
N ILE A 69 -1.64 -12.73 8.59
CA ILE A 69 -1.65 -11.43 9.26
C ILE A 69 -0.95 -11.47 10.61
N THR A 70 -1.19 -12.51 11.42
CA THR A 70 -0.63 -12.60 12.78
C THR A 70 0.90 -12.71 12.79
N ARG A 71 1.50 -13.08 11.65
CA ARG A 71 2.95 -13.19 11.45
C ARG A 71 3.55 -12.06 10.59
N THR A 72 2.75 -11.05 10.22
CA THR A 72 3.19 -9.92 9.41
C THR A 72 3.48 -8.71 10.30
N TYR A 73 4.77 -8.39 10.48
CA TYR A 73 5.26 -7.33 11.38
C TYR A 73 4.68 -7.42 12.82
N PRO A 74 4.75 -8.59 13.50
CA PRO A 74 4.05 -8.83 14.77
C PRO A 74 4.48 -7.88 15.90
N GLU A 75 5.71 -7.38 15.88
CA GLU A 75 6.25 -6.46 16.90
C GLU A 75 6.01 -4.98 16.57
N HIS A 76 5.52 -4.67 15.37
CA HIS A 76 5.32 -3.28 14.95
C HIS A 76 4.11 -2.67 15.66
N GLN A 77 4.25 -1.45 16.21
CA GLN A 77 3.22 -0.81 17.03
C GLN A 77 1.83 -0.78 16.39
N PHE A 78 1.76 -0.63 15.06
CA PHE A 78 0.49 -0.60 14.34
C PHE A 78 -0.16 -1.99 14.15
N PHE A 79 0.62 -3.07 14.11
CA PHE A 79 0.15 -4.43 13.80
C PHE A 79 0.17 -5.40 15.00
N LYS A 80 0.79 -5.01 16.12
CA LYS A 80 0.97 -5.87 17.30
C LYS A 80 -0.31 -6.25 18.02
N GLU A 81 -1.35 -5.44 17.92
CA GLU A 81 -2.63 -5.72 18.55
C GLU A 81 -3.39 -6.77 17.76
N LYS A 82 -3.65 -7.92 18.40
CA LYS A 82 -4.44 -9.00 17.80
C LYS A 82 -5.85 -8.51 17.53
N ASN A 83 -6.30 -8.64 16.27
CA ASN A 83 -7.58 -8.10 15.80
C ASN A 83 -7.71 -6.57 15.94
N GLY A 84 -6.59 -5.85 16.12
CA GLY A 84 -6.58 -4.39 16.14
C GLY A 84 -6.68 -3.78 14.74
N LEU A 85 -6.80 -2.45 14.69
CA LEU A 85 -7.05 -1.69 13.45
C LEU A 85 -6.02 -1.94 12.35
N GLY A 86 -4.74 -2.12 12.69
CA GLY A 86 -3.70 -2.39 11.69
C GLY A 86 -3.83 -3.78 11.06
N GLN A 87 -4.14 -4.80 11.87
CA GLN A 87 -4.39 -6.16 11.37
C GLN A 87 -5.66 -6.20 10.52
N GLU A 88 -6.72 -5.50 10.92
CA GLU A 88 -7.94 -5.36 10.14
C GLU A 88 -7.69 -4.65 8.80
N SER A 89 -6.94 -3.55 8.82
CA SER A 89 -6.56 -2.82 7.59
C SER A 89 -5.75 -3.70 6.65
N LEU A 90 -4.80 -4.48 7.19
CA LEU A 90 -4.00 -5.44 6.44
C LEU A 90 -4.89 -6.53 5.82
N PHE A 91 -5.83 -7.09 6.60
CA PHE A 91 -6.80 -8.06 6.11
C PHE A 91 -7.62 -7.51 4.95
N ASN A 92 -8.21 -6.33 5.14
CA ASN A 92 -9.15 -5.76 4.18
C ASN A 92 -8.47 -5.48 2.82
N VAL A 93 -7.24 -4.94 2.83
CA VAL A 93 -6.50 -4.67 1.59
C VAL A 93 -6.13 -5.97 0.88
N ILE A 94 -5.62 -6.98 1.60
CA ILE A 94 -5.25 -8.26 0.99
C ILE A 94 -6.48 -9.02 0.49
N LYS A 95 -7.58 -9.01 1.25
CA LYS A 95 -8.86 -9.58 0.85
C LYS A 95 -9.36 -8.92 -0.44
N ALA A 96 -9.42 -7.59 -0.49
CA ALA A 96 -9.85 -6.86 -1.67
C ALA A 96 -8.94 -7.17 -2.88
N TYR A 97 -7.62 -7.23 -2.69
CA TYR A 97 -6.70 -7.60 -3.75
C TYR A 97 -6.96 -9.02 -4.28
N SER A 98 -7.18 -10.00 -3.41
CA SER A 98 -7.49 -11.39 -3.82
C SER A 98 -8.78 -11.53 -4.64
N LEU A 99 -9.70 -10.58 -4.48
CA LEU A 99 -10.96 -10.53 -5.24
C LEU A 99 -10.84 -9.69 -6.52
N TYR A 100 -9.92 -8.72 -6.52
CA TYR A 100 -9.60 -7.88 -7.65
C TYR A 100 -8.85 -8.67 -8.74
N ASP A 101 -7.83 -9.41 -8.34
CA ASP A 101 -7.05 -10.30 -9.20
C ASP A 101 -7.32 -11.74 -8.78
N ARG A 102 -8.39 -12.33 -9.35
CA ARG A 102 -8.84 -13.67 -8.98
C ARG A 102 -7.97 -14.79 -9.54
N GLU A 103 -7.21 -14.50 -10.60
CA GLU A 103 -6.30 -15.47 -11.20
C GLU A 103 -5.14 -15.76 -10.25
N VAL A 104 -4.58 -14.70 -9.65
CA VAL A 104 -3.56 -14.83 -8.60
C VAL A 104 -4.18 -15.14 -7.24
N GLY A 105 -5.27 -14.46 -6.90
CA GLY A 105 -5.90 -14.50 -5.59
C GLY A 105 -4.96 -14.02 -4.49
N TYR A 106 -4.60 -14.92 -3.57
CA TYR A 106 -3.68 -14.63 -2.49
C TYR A 106 -2.31 -15.30 -2.73
N CYS A 107 -1.25 -14.48 -2.78
CA CYS A 107 0.12 -14.95 -2.80
C CYS A 107 0.76 -14.82 -1.42
N GLN A 108 1.39 -15.90 -0.93
CA GLN A 108 2.09 -15.90 0.35
C GLN A 108 3.17 -14.82 0.38
N GLY A 109 3.16 -13.99 1.44
CA GLY A 109 4.14 -12.92 1.63
C GLY A 109 3.68 -11.54 1.15
N ILE A 110 2.56 -11.45 0.40
CA ILE A 110 1.98 -10.15 0.00
C ILE A 110 1.66 -9.25 1.20
N GLY A 111 1.40 -9.84 2.37
CA GLY A 111 1.20 -9.10 3.61
C GLY A 111 2.36 -8.18 3.98
N PHE A 112 3.61 -8.54 3.68
CA PHE A 112 4.76 -7.67 3.98
C PHE A 112 4.81 -6.44 3.08
N ILE A 113 4.35 -6.56 1.83
CA ILE A 113 4.24 -5.44 0.89
C ILE A 113 3.12 -4.51 1.34
N VAL A 114 1.93 -5.06 1.60
CA VAL A 114 0.77 -4.28 2.04
C VAL A 114 1.04 -3.62 3.39
N GLY A 115 1.63 -4.35 4.34
CA GLY A 115 1.99 -3.81 5.65
C GLY A 115 2.98 -2.65 5.54
N LEU A 116 4.00 -2.76 4.67
CA LEU A 116 4.93 -1.65 4.41
C LEU A 116 4.19 -0.42 3.88
N LEU A 117 3.25 -0.58 2.95
CA LEU A 117 2.46 0.53 2.43
C LEU A 117 1.63 1.17 3.55
N LEU A 118 0.90 0.37 4.33
CA LEU A 118 0.04 0.83 5.42
C LEU A 118 0.79 1.57 6.54
N MET A 119 2.07 1.25 6.80
CA MET A 119 2.89 2.03 7.76
C MET A 119 3.18 3.46 7.30
N HIS A 120 3.01 3.73 6.00
CA HIS A 120 3.38 4.99 5.37
C HIS A 120 2.17 5.75 4.84
N VAL A 121 0.92 5.27 5.03
CA VAL A 121 -0.30 5.98 4.60
C VAL A 121 -0.78 6.93 5.69
#